data_AF-A0A2K8PCS4-F1
#
_entry.id   AF-A0A2K8PCS4-F1
#
_cell.length_a   1.000
_cell.length_b   1.000
_cell.length_c   1.000
_cell.angle_alpha   90.00
_cell.angle_beta   90.00
_cell.angle_gamma   90.00
#
_symmetry.space_group_name_H-M   'P 1'
#
loop_
_entity.id
_entity.type
_entity.pdbx_description
1 polymer ?
#
loop_
_entity_poly.entity_id
_entity_poly.type
_entity_poly.pdbx_seq_one_letter_code
_entity_poly.pdbx_strand_id
1 'polypeptide(L)' 'MSTATDTLLKVEKGNAAPEELAAITAILLARAAAAPEEAATTRRSQAGWRRLERSRGFQAPHSWQG' A
#
# COMPACT_ATOMS: atom_id res chain seq x y z
N MET A 1 -9.38 -4.41 -31.90
CA MET A 1 -8.20 -4.21 -31.04
C MET A 1 -8.40 -2.89 -30.31
N SER A 2 -8.87 -2.94 -29.05
CA SER A 2 -9.05 -1.70 -28.28
C SER A 2 -7.67 -1.14 -27.97
N THR A 3 -7.32 -0.03 -28.60
CA THR A 3 -6.23 0.83 -28.14
C THR A 3 -6.70 1.42 -26.82
N ALA A 4 -6.45 0.70 -25.73
CA ALA A 4 -6.56 1.28 -24.41
C ALA A 4 -5.57 2.44 -24.38
N THR A 5 -6.08 3.66 -24.56
CA THR A 5 -5.58 4.79 -23.77
C THR A 5 -5.84 4.38 -22.33
N ASP A 6 -4.96 3.54 -21.81
CA ASP A 6 -5.15 2.82 -20.56
C ASP A 6 -5.15 3.88 -19.47
N THR A 7 -6.30 4.06 -18.83
CA THR A 7 -6.47 5.11 -17.83
C THR A 7 -5.50 4.81 -16.68
N LEU A 8 -4.40 5.58 -16.59
CA LEU A 8 -3.34 5.33 -15.60
C LEU A 8 -3.83 5.36 -14.15
N LEU A 9 -4.87 6.17 -13.86
CA LEU A 9 -5.44 6.35 -12.53
C LEU A 9 -6.96 6.44 -12.60
N LYS A 10 -7.66 5.76 -11.68
CA LYS A 10 -9.12 5.84 -11.53
C LYS A 10 -9.47 6.35 -10.13
N VAL A 11 -10.34 7.35 -10.05
CA VAL A 11 -10.88 7.87 -8.79
C VAL A 11 -12.15 7.09 -8.45
N GLU A 12 -12.12 6.27 -7.39
CA GLU A 12 -13.29 5.49 -6.96
C GLU A 12 -14.24 6.30 -6.07
N LYS A 13 -13.72 7.29 -5.33
CA LYS A 13 -14.50 8.14 -4.42
C LYS A 13 -13.92 9.55 -4.35
N GLY A 14 -14.81 10.53 -4.19
CA GLY A 14 -14.44 11.95 -4.16
C GLY A 14 -14.16 12.52 -5.56
N ASN A 15 -13.67 13.76 -5.60
CA ASN A 15 -13.22 14.40 -6.83
C ASN A 15 -11.80 14.89 -6.61
N ALA A 16 -10.88 14.47 -7.48
CA ALA A 16 -9.51 14.96 -7.48
C ALA A 16 -9.38 16.10 -8.48
N ALA A 17 -8.70 17.17 -8.09
CA ALA A 17 -8.33 18.21 -9.02
C ALA A 17 -7.31 17.67 -10.05
N PRO A 18 -7.25 18.22 -11.27
CA PRO A 18 -6.27 17.83 -12.27
C PRO A 18 -4.83 17.85 -11.75
N GLU A 19 -4.49 18.83 -10.92
CA GLU A 19 -3.18 19.01 -10.30
C GLU A 19 -2.83 17.87 -9.35
N GLU A 20 -3.81 17.35 -8.60
CA GLU A 20 -3.61 16.23 -7.68
C GLU A 20 -3.34 14.93 -8.44
N LEU A 21 -4.09 14.68 -9.53
CA LEU A 21 -3.86 13.53 -10.40
C LEU A 21 -2.50 13.60 -11.10
N ALA A 22 -2.10 14.79 -11.55
CA ALA A 22 -0.79 15.03 -12.14
C ALA A 22 0.34 14.77 -11.13
N ALA A 23 0.19 15.24 -9.89
CA ALA A 23 1.17 15.02 -8.82
C ALA A 23 1.34 13.52 -8.52
N ILE A 24 0.25 12.77 -8.37
CA ILE A 24 0.30 11.32 -8.14
C ILE A 24 0.97 10.60 -9.32
N THR A 25 0.60 10.95 -10.55
CA THR A 25 1.19 10.37 -11.76
C THR A 25 2.69 10.63 -11.81
N ALA A 26 3.13 11.86 -11.57
CA ALA A 26 4.54 12.24 -11.56
C ALA A 26 5.34 11.46 -10.51
N ILE A 27 4.79 11.31 -9.29
CA ILE A 27 5.43 10.52 -8.23
C ILE A 27 5.55 9.06 -8.67
N LEU A 28 4.49 8.45 -9.20
CA LEU A 28 4.52 7.04 -9.62
C LEU A 28 5.55 6.81 -10.73
N LEU A 29 5.61 7.69 -11.73
CA LEU A 29 6.61 7.61 -12.80
C LEU A 29 8.03 7.80 -12.27
N ALA A 30 8.24 8.77 -11.37
CA ALA A 30 9.55 8.99 -10.75
C ALA A 30 10.00 7.77 -9.93
N ARG A 31 9.08 7.11 -9.21
CA ARG A 31 9.38 5.88 -8.45
C ARG A 31 9.66 4.69 -9.36
N ALA A 32 8.94 4.56 -10.46
CA ALA A 32 9.17 3.50 -11.44
C ALA A 32 10.52 3.68 -12.17
N ALA A 33 10.93 4.93 -12.41
CA ALA A 33 12.21 5.25 -13.03
C ALA A 33 13.41 5.14 -12.06
N ALA A 34 13.17 5.22 -10.74
CA ALA A 34 14.23 5.06 -9.76
C ALA A 34 14.68 3.59 -9.72
N ALA A 35 15.97 3.36 -9.94
CA ALA A 35 16.58 2.05 -9.70
C ALA A 35 16.36 1.68 -8.22
N PRO A 36 16.00 0.43 -7.90
CA PRO A 36 15.93 0.00 -6.53
C PRO A 36 17.35 0.09 -5.95
N GLU A 37 17.58 1.12 -5.15
CA GLU A 37 18.67 1.08 -4.17
C GLU A 37 18.44 -0.18 -3.35
N GLU A 38 19.48 -1.00 -3.17
CA GLU A 38 19.38 -2.31 -2.53
C GLU A 38 18.92 -2.11 -1.09
N ALA A 39 17.60 -2.01 -0.93
CA ALA A 39 16.95 -1.77 0.33
C ALA A 39 17.28 -3.02 1.13
N ALA A 40 18.11 -2.85 2.17
CA ALA A 40 18.39 -3.89 3.14
C ALA A 40 17.04 -4.53 3.47
N THR A 41 16.83 -5.76 3.00
CA THR A 41 15.57 -6.46 3.14
C THR A 41 15.43 -6.79 4.62
N THR A 42 14.93 -5.82 5.38
CA THR A 42 14.37 -6.09 6.69
C THR A 42 13.20 -7.00 6.37
N ARG A 43 13.35 -8.30 6.62
CA ARG A 43 12.22 -9.24 6.57
C ARG A 43 11.14 -8.62 7.44
N ARG A 44 10.13 -7.99 6.83
CA ARG A 44 8.91 -7.67 7.54
C ARG A 44 8.45 -9.00 8.11
N SER A 45 8.33 -9.07 9.43
CA SER A 45 7.58 -10.14 10.05
C SER A 45 6.22 -10.14 9.35
N GLN A 46 5.94 -11.17 8.57
CA GLN A 46 4.59 -11.35 8.04
C GLN A 46 3.68 -11.27 9.26
N ALA A 47 2.67 -10.39 9.21
CA ALA A 47 1.65 -10.36 10.23
C ALA A 47 1.03 -11.75 10.23
N GLY A 48 1.42 -12.57 11.21
CA GLY A 48 0.96 -13.94 11.31
C GLY A 48 -0.55 -13.88 11.41
N TRP A 49 -1.26 -14.54 10.50
CA TRP A 49 -2.69 -14.73 10.63
C TRP A 49 -2.89 -15.52 11.93
N ARG A 50 -3.24 -14.80 13.00
CA ARG A 50 -3.38 -15.39 14.31
C ARG A 50 -4.65 -16.20 14.32
N ARG A 51 -4.49 -17.50 14.52
CA ARG A 51 -5.58 -18.40 14.87
C ARG A 51 -6.07 -18.01 16.25
N LEU A 52 -7.20 -17.31 16.29
CA LEU A 52 -7.81 -16.83 17.52
C LEU A 52 -8.07 -17.98 18.50
N GLU A 53 -8.36 -19.19 17.99
CA GLU A 53 -8.53 -20.40 18.79
C GLU A 53 -7.28 -20.83 19.57
N ARG A 54 -6.08 -20.35 19.21
CA ARG A 54 -4.80 -20.63 19.89
C ARG A 54 -4.24 -19.43 20.67
N SER A 55 -4.93 -18.30 20.65
CA SER A 55 -4.55 -17.16 21.49
C SER A 55 -5.02 -17.39 22.92
N ARG A 56 -4.17 -17.08 23.92
CA ARG A 56 -4.63 -17.02 25.33
C ARG A 56 -5.77 -16.01 25.38
N GLY A 57 -6.93 -16.41 25.92
CA GLY A 57 -8.12 -15.57 25.98
C GLY A 57 -7.88 -14.19 26.63
N PHE A 58 -8.85 -13.29 26.44
CA PHE A 58 -8.88 -11.89 26.88
C PHE A 58 -7.50 -11.24 27.11
N GLN A 59 -7.00 -10.55 26.10
CA GLN A 59 -5.94 -9.56 26.31
C GLN A 59 -6.53 -8.24 26.81
N ALA A 60 -5.85 -7.63 27.77
CA ALA A 60 -6.30 -6.36 28.33
C ALA A 60 -6.33 -5.26 27.24
N PRO A 61 -7.29 -4.32 27.28
CA PRO A 61 -7.48 -3.30 26.25
C PRO A 61 -6.27 -2.38 25.99
N HIS A 62 -5.32 -2.35 26.93
CA HIS A 62 -4.11 -1.54 26.89
C HIS A 62 -2.86 -2.34 26.48
N SER A 63 -3.01 -3.60 26.07
CA SER A 63 -1.91 -4.38 25.53
C SER A 63 -1.71 -4.04 24.05
N TRP A 64 -0.56 -3.44 23.74
CA TRP A 64 -0.16 -3.14 22.36
C TRP A 64 0.78 -4.22 21.80
N GLN A 65 1.22 -5.16 22.64
CA GLN A 65 1.95 -6.34 22.22
C GLN A 65 1.03 -7.54 22.26
N GLY A 66 0.58 -7.93 21.07
CA GLY A 66 -0.09 -9.17 20.80
C GLY A 66 0.78 -10.03 19.90
#